data_AF-A0A931Q004-F1
#
_entry.id   AF-A0A931Q004-F1
#
_cell.length_a   1.000
_cell.length_b   1.000
_cell.length_c   1.000
_cell.angle_alpha   90.00
_cell.angle_beta   90.00
_cell.angle_gamma   90.00
#
_symmetry.space_group_name_H-M   'P 1'
#
loop_
_entity.id
_entity.type
_entity.pdbx_description
1 polymer ?
#
loop_
_entity_poly.entity_id
_entity_poly.type
_entity_poly.pdbx_seq_one_letter_code
_entity_poly.pdbx_strand_id
1 'polypeptide(L)'
;METFSLKLRKIGNSKGIVIPLRYLKTLESDNDMIQVEADENGILLKSNQPKPRRGWDKAFKKMAKNNDDKLLIPDVFKDENFDQWK
;
A
#
# COMPACT_ATOMS: atom_id res chain seq x y z
N MET A 1 -26.43 -9.53 -5.84
CA MET A 1 -25.19 -10.20 -6.27
C MET A 1 -25.29 -10.42 -7.76
N GLU A 2 -24.34 -9.91 -8.54
CA GLU A 2 -24.27 -10.12 -9.99
C GLU A 2 -23.22 -11.22 -10.25
N THR A 3 -23.59 -12.24 -11.02
CA THR A 3 -22.67 -13.30 -11.45
C THR A 3 -22.33 -13.08 -12.90
N PHE A 4 -21.04 -13.11 -13.23
CA PHE A 4 -20.58 -13.00 -14.62
C PHE A 4 -19.41 -13.95 -14.86
N SER A 5 -19.26 -14.38 -16.10
CA SER A 5 -18.18 -15.28 -16.52
C SER A 5 -17.06 -14.49 -17.17
N LEU A 6 -15.82 -14.75 -16.74
CA LEU A 6 -14.61 -14.19 -17.35
C LEU A 6 -13.82 -15.25 -18.10
N LYS A 7 -13.11 -14.84 -19.16
CA LYS A 7 -12.18 -15.73 -19.86
C LYS A 7 -10.86 -15.82 -19.10
N LEU A 8 -10.40 -17.04 -18.85
CA LEU A 8 -9.04 -17.32 -18.39
C LEU A 8 -8.06 -17.25 -19.56
N ARG A 9 -6.94 -16.57 -19.34
CA ARG A 9 -5.85 -16.46 -20.32
C ARG A 9 -4.60 -17.13 -19.77
N LYS A 10 -3.86 -17.85 -20.61
CA LYS A 10 -2.57 -18.44 -20.23
C LYS A 10 -1.51 -17.33 -20.16
N ILE A 11 -0.75 -17.30 -19.06
CA ILE A 11 0.39 -16.40 -18.85
C ILE A 11 1.56 -17.27 -18.39
N GLY A 12 2.35 -17.78 -19.34
CA GLY A 12 3.41 -18.75 -19.03
C GLY A 12 2.85 -20.01 -18.35
N ASN A 13 3.34 -20.30 -17.13
CA ASN A 13 2.84 -21.39 -16.28
C ASN A 13 1.62 -21.00 -15.41
N SER A 14 1.13 -19.77 -15.56
CA SER A 14 0.01 -19.23 -14.79
C SER A 14 -1.23 -19.01 -15.66
N LYS A 15 -2.36 -18.72 -15.02
CA LYS A 15 -3.59 -18.24 -15.67
C LYS A 15 -3.98 -16.89 -15.09
N GLY A 16 -4.38 -15.96 -15.95
CA GLY A 16 -4.85 -14.63 -15.57
C GLY A 16 -6.30 -14.38 -15.99
N ILE A 17 -6.94 -13.46 -15.29
CA ILE A 17 -8.24 -12.87 -15.65
C ILE A 17 -8.08 -11.36 -15.81
N VAL A 18 -8.88 -10.76 -16.68
CA VAL A 18 -8.96 -9.29 -16.81
C VAL A 18 -10.23 -8.85 -16.09
N ILE A 19 -10.07 -8.12 -14.98
CA ILE A 19 -11.18 -7.60 -14.18
C ILE A 19 -11.57 -6.22 -14.74
N PRO A 20 -12.80 -6.02 -15.22
CA PRO A 20 -13.24 -4.71 -15.70
C PRO A 20 -13.14 -3.63 -14.63
N LEU A 21 -12.66 -2.44 -15.00
CA LEU A 21 -12.42 -1.30 -14.08
C LEU A 21 -13.65 -0.94 -13.23
N ARG A 22 -14.86 -1.11 -13.76
CA ARG A 22 -16.11 -0.84 -13.04
C ARG A 22 -16.24 -1.64 -11.73
N TYR A 23 -15.64 -2.83 -11.66
CA TYR A 23 -15.66 -3.68 -10.47
C TYR A 23 -14.49 -3.40 -9.52
N LEU A 24 -13.43 -2.76 -10.01
CA LEU A 24 -12.28 -2.33 -9.18
C LEU A 24 -12.50 -0.97 -8.51
N LYS A 25 -13.27 -0.06 -9.13
CA LYS A 25 -13.59 1.26 -8.54
C LYS A 25 -14.24 1.13 -7.16
N THR A 26 -15.07 0.10 -6.97
CA THR A 26 -15.76 -0.18 -5.69
C THR A 26 -14.80 -0.62 -4.58
N LEU A 27 -13.59 -1.08 -4.93
CA LEU A 27 -12.60 -1.59 -3.98
C LEU A 27 -11.67 -0.50 -3.44
N GLU A 28 -11.78 0.76 -3.89
CA GLU A 28 -10.93 1.90 -3.50
C GLU A 28 -9.42 1.55 -3.43
N SER A 29 -8.98 0.64 -4.31
CA SER A 29 -7.59 0.19 -4.33
C SER A 29 -6.81 1.08 -5.28
N ASP A 30 -6.22 2.15 -4.74
CA ASP A 30 -5.20 2.96 -5.43
C ASP A 30 -3.88 2.17 -5.61
N ASN A 31 -3.79 0.98 -5.02
CA ASN A 31 -2.63 0.10 -5.09
C ASN A 31 -2.83 -0.99 -6.16
N ASP A 32 -1.75 -1.27 -6.90
CA ASP A 32 -1.64 -2.36 -7.88
C ASP A 32 -1.72 -3.77 -7.28
N MET A 33 -1.87 -3.89 -5.95
CA MET A 33 -1.95 -5.15 -5.23
C MET A 33 -3.33 -5.31 -4.61
N ILE A 34 -3.94 -6.48 -4.81
CA ILE A 34 -5.18 -6.93 -4.16
C ILE A 34 -4.88 -8.12 -3.25
N GLN A 35 -5.68 -8.30 -2.20
CA GLN A 35 -5.57 -9.48 -1.35
C GLN A 35 -6.39 -10.62 -1.95
N VAL A 36 -5.83 -11.82 -1.94
CA VAL A 36 -6.45 -13.04 -2.48
C VAL A 36 -6.51 -14.09 -1.37
N GLU A 37 -7.70 -14.50 -1.00
CA GLU A 37 -7.95 -15.65 -0.12
C GLU A 37 -8.44 -16.80 -0.99
N ALA A 38 -7.83 -17.98 -0.86
CA ALA A 38 -8.18 -19.16 -1.62
C ALA A 38 -8.57 -20.31 -0.67
N ASP A 39 -9.69 -20.95 -0.96
CA ASP A 39 -10.20 -22.10 -0.24
C ASP A 39 -10.79 -23.15 -1.21
N GLU A 40 -11.46 -24.17 -0.67
CA GLU A 40 -12.13 -25.23 -1.45
C GLU A 40 -13.34 -24.74 -2.26
N ASN A 41 -13.90 -23.58 -1.91
CA ASN A 41 -15.05 -22.98 -2.58
C ASN A 41 -14.63 -21.99 -3.68
N GLY A 42 -13.36 -21.59 -3.69
CA GLY A 42 -12.77 -20.81 -4.77
C GLY A 42 -11.80 -19.75 -4.28
N ILE A 43 -11.89 -18.58 -4.90
CA ILE A 43 -10.98 -17.45 -4.65
C ILE A 43 -11.81 -16.21 -4.32
N LEU A 44 -11.54 -15.60 -3.17
CA LEU A 44 -12.11 -14.34 -2.74
C LEU A 44 -11.09 -13.22 -2.91
N LEU A 45 -11.42 -12.24 -3.76
CA LEU A 45 -10.63 -11.03 -3.97
C LEU A 45 -11.12 -9.93 -3.04
N LYS A 46 -10.21 -9.36 -2.25
CA LYS A 46 -10.49 -8.25 -1.32
C LYS A 46 -9.61 -7.06 -1.65
N SER A 47 -10.12 -5.87 -1.34
CA SER A 47 -9.31 -4.65 -1.34
C SER A 47 -8.13 -4.84 -0.39
N ASN A 48 -6.92 -4.55 -0.88
CA ASN A 48 -5.72 -4.66 -0.07
C ASN A 48 -5.70 -3.52 0.95
N GLN A 49 -5.66 -3.84 2.23
CA GLN A 49 -5.44 -2.86 3.29
C GLN A 49 -4.13 -3.14 4.05
N PRO A 50 -3.35 -2.10 4.42
CA PRO A 50 -3.67 -0.68 4.35
C PRO A 50 -2.78 0.17 3.43
N LYS A 51 -3.23 1.40 3.16
CA LYS A 51 -2.40 2.47 2.61
C LYS A 51 -1.04 2.50 3.33
N PRO A 52 0.07 2.70 2.59
CA PRO A 52 1.36 2.98 3.21
C PRO A 52 1.15 4.02 4.32
N ARG A 53 1.73 3.78 5.49
CA ARG A 53 1.68 4.70 6.64
C ARG A 53 0.30 4.85 7.32
N ARG A 54 -0.64 3.92 7.13
CA ARG A 54 -1.88 3.90 7.94
C ARG A 54 -1.55 3.92 9.43
N GLY A 55 -2.11 4.89 10.15
CA GLY A 55 -1.89 5.07 11.59
C GLY A 55 -0.65 5.89 11.94
N TRP A 56 0.16 6.31 10.97
CA TRP A 56 1.28 7.23 11.23
C TRP A 56 0.77 8.55 11.79
N ASP A 57 -0.33 9.10 11.27
CA ASP A 57 -0.95 10.32 11.81
C ASP A 57 -1.18 10.25 13.34
N LYS A 58 -1.67 9.11 13.84
CA LYS A 58 -1.88 8.88 15.28
C LYS A 58 -0.55 8.65 16.01
N ALA A 59 0.37 7.90 15.41
CA ALA A 59 1.68 7.62 15.99
C ALA A 59 2.52 8.90 16.15
N PHE A 60 2.57 9.76 15.12
CA PHE A 60 3.26 11.05 15.15
C PHE A 60 2.63 12.01 16.16
N LYS A 61 1.29 12.08 16.25
CA LYS A 61 0.61 12.86 17.30
C LYS A 61 0.99 12.40 18.71
N LYS A 62 1.11 11.08 18.91
CA LYS A 62 1.53 10.50 20.21
C LYS A 62 3.00 10.82 20.51
N MET A 63 3.88 10.70 19.52
CA MET A 63 5.30 11.02 19.62
C MET A 63 5.52 12.48 20.03
N ALA A 64 4.86 13.42 19.34
CA ALA A 64 4.90 14.84 19.67
C ALA A 64 4.33 15.14 21.06
N LYS A 65 3.22 14.51 21.45
CA LYS A 65 2.66 14.65 22.82
C LYS A 65 3.64 14.20 23.90
N ASN A 66 4.46 13.19 23.61
CA ASN A 66 5.45 12.65 24.52
C ASN A 66 6.81 13.39 24.47
N ASN A 67 7.00 14.35 23.55
CA ASN A 67 8.31 14.92 23.21
C ASN A 67 9.36 13.87 22.79
N ASP A 68 8.91 12.75 22.21
CA ASP A 68 9.76 11.69 21.65
C ASP A 68 10.34 12.08 20.28
N ASP A 69 9.96 13.24 19.73
CA ASP A 69 10.34 13.78 18.42
C ASP A 69 11.58 14.68 18.46
N LYS A 70 12.32 14.68 19.57
CA LYS A 70 13.58 15.42 19.70
C LYS A 70 14.69 14.81 18.86
N LEU A 71 15.45 15.67 18.20
CA LEU A 71 16.65 15.28 17.45
C LEU A 71 17.70 14.69 18.42
N LEU A 72 18.08 13.43 18.18
CA LEU A 72 19.19 12.78 18.88
C LEU A 72 20.56 13.25 18.35
N ILE A 73 20.58 13.70 17.10
CA ILE A 73 21.75 14.17 16.39
C ILE A 73 21.44 15.57 15.86
N PRO A 74 22.36 16.55 16.01
CA PRO A 74 22.17 17.88 15.45
C PRO A 74 21.91 17.83 13.93
N ASP A 75 21.07 18.73 13.45
CA ASP A 75 20.70 18.83 12.04
C ASP A 75 21.86 19.30 11.14
N VAL A 76 22.85 19.97 11.77
CA VAL A 76 24.09 20.40 11.13
C VAL A 76 25.25 19.95 11.99
N PHE A 77 26.19 19.24 11.38
CA PHE A 77 27.44 18.89 12.06
C PHE A 77 28.40 20.07 12.01
N LYS A 78 29.28 20.17 13.03
CA LYS A 78 30.27 21.25 13.10
C LYS A 78 31.20 21.29 11.88
N ASP A 79 31.46 20.14 11.28
CA ASP A 79 32.40 19.97 10.18
C ASP A 79 31.69 19.92 8.81
N GLU A 80 30.40 20.19 8.77
CA GLU A 80 29.60 20.14 7.56
C GLU A 80 29.89 21.36 6.67
N ASN A 81 30.38 21.10 5.46
CA ASN A 81 30.72 22.14 4.49
C ASN A 81 29.70 22.16 3.33
N PHE A 82 28.88 23.19 3.30
CA PHE A 82 27.85 23.40 2.28
C PHE A 82 28.35 24.08 1.00
N ASP A 83 29.63 24.51 0.94
CA ASP A 83 30.18 25.20 -0.24
C ASP A 83 30.24 24.32 -1.50
N GLN A 84 30.16 22.99 -1.37
CA GLN A 84 30.14 22.05 -2.50
C GLN A 84 28.76 21.93 -3.19
N TRP A 85 27.72 22.53 -2.61
CA TRP A 85 26.34 22.48 -3.13
C TRP A 85 25.85 23.85 -3.63
N LYS A 86 26.79 24.78 -3.87
CA LYS A 86 26.55 26.09 -4.49
C LYS A 86 26.54 26.02 -6.02
#